data_AF-A0A1Q4VHC6-F1
#
_entry.id   AF-A0A1Q4VHC6-F1
#
_cell.length_a   1.000
_cell.length_b   1.000
_cell.length_c   1.000
_cell.angle_alpha   90.00
_cell.angle_beta   90.00
_cell.angle_gamma   90.00
#
_symmetry.space_group_name_H-M   'P 1'
#
loop_
_entity.id
_entity.type
_entity.pdbx_description
1 polymer ?
#
loop_
_entity_poly.entity_id
_entity_poly.type
_entity_poly.pdbx_seq_one_letter_code
_entity_poly.pdbx_strand_id
1 'polypeptide(L)'
;MSVELDIPEFPHEEPPGEITCRQKPWNGVLVRVDRIPFKAGDKLTFDVTVRSDFQGQTPAAAVQGVVNIAADTATVDYAIPWDGVLNAVTEGSIMVFYTLTPADGSKPTTSEGAIVRYSRRQPGGAVCGPDSCTTSSRHAGGRSTARALASAAREVGGADFPRGVGTGRAGHVGWMRRVS
;
A
#
# COMPACT_ATOMS: atom_id res chain seq x y z
N MET A 1 26.95 -5.27 -11.33
CA MET A 1 26.79 -3.83 -11.61
C MET A 1 25.71 -3.33 -10.68
N SER A 2 25.94 -2.24 -9.96
CA SER A 2 24.89 -1.62 -9.13
C SER A 2 23.92 -0.91 -10.07
N VAL A 3 22.64 -1.26 -10.02
CA VAL A 3 21.60 -0.52 -10.76
C VAL A 3 21.35 0.78 -10.01
N GLU A 4 21.55 1.91 -10.66
CA GLU A 4 21.10 3.20 -10.13
C GLU A 4 19.58 3.24 -10.20
N LEU A 5 18.94 3.43 -9.05
CA LEU A 5 17.49 3.46 -8.92
C LEU A 5 16.99 4.89 -9.06
N ASP A 6 15.88 5.08 -9.78
CA ASP A 6 15.25 6.40 -9.90
C ASP A 6 14.60 6.80 -8.57
N ILE A 7 14.43 8.10 -8.37
CA ILE A 7 13.76 8.68 -7.21
C ILE A 7 12.25 8.46 -7.35
N PRO A 8 11.53 8.02 -6.29
CA PRO A 8 10.08 7.92 -6.36
C PRO A 8 9.44 9.29 -6.59
N GLU A 9 8.53 9.38 -7.55
CA GLU A 9 7.81 10.61 -7.90
C GLU A 9 6.40 10.61 -7.27
N PHE A 10 5.86 11.82 -7.06
CA PHE A 10 4.45 12.02 -6.68
C PHE A 10 3.69 12.59 -7.87
N PRO A 11 3.02 11.78 -8.72
CA PRO A 11 2.48 12.22 -10.01
C PRO A 11 1.40 13.30 -9.95
N HIS A 12 0.88 13.56 -8.76
CA HIS A 12 -0.20 14.50 -8.55
C HIS A 12 0.21 15.67 -7.63
N GLU A 13 1.50 15.81 -7.39
CA GLU A 13 2.10 16.96 -6.74
C GLU A 13 1.79 18.24 -7.53
N GLU A 14 1.26 19.24 -6.82
CA GLU A 14 1.03 20.55 -7.41
C GLU A 14 2.25 21.45 -7.22
N PRO A 15 2.65 22.24 -8.22
CA PRO A 15 3.70 23.24 -8.04
C PRO A 15 3.36 24.20 -6.89
N PRO A 16 4.30 24.47 -5.96
CA PRO A 16 5.74 24.21 -6.02
C PRO A 16 6.21 22.93 -5.30
N GLY A 17 5.32 21.98 -5.03
CA GLY A 17 5.71 20.66 -4.53
C GLY A 17 4.84 20.14 -3.38
N GLU A 18 3.52 20.22 -3.55
CA GLU A 18 2.56 19.94 -2.49
C GLU A 18 1.41 19.06 -2.96
N ILE A 19 1.08 18.06 -2.14
CA ILE A 19 -0.10 17.23 -2.29
C ILE A 19 -1.23 17.83 -1.46
N THR A 20 -2.26 18.33 -2.13
CA THR A 20 -3.42 19.00 -1.51
C THR A 20 -4.74 18.35 -1.90
N CYS A 21 -5.81 18.64 -1.15
CA CYS A 21 -7.18 18.16 -1.39
C CYS A 21 -7.82 18.50 -2.75
N ARG A 22 -7.09 19.11 -3.68
CA ARG A 22 -7.54 19.41 -5.03
C ARG A 22 -7.68 18.15 -5.89
N GLN A 23 -6.94 17.09 -5.58
CA GLN A 23 -7.15 15.78 -6.17
C GLN A 23 -8.47 15.18 -5.66
N LYS A 24 -9.34 14.79 -6.60
CA LYS A 24 -10.64 14.18 -6.31
C LYS A 24 -10.82 12.88 -7.13
N PRO A 25 -11.35 11.80 -6.53
CA PRO A 25 -11.62 11.62 -5.10
C PRO A 25 -10.31 11.54 -4.29
N TRP A 26 -10.33 12.06 -3.07
CA TRP A 26 -9.16 12.04 -2.18
C TRP A 26 -9.07 10.68 -1.46
N ASN A 27 -8.42 9.71 -2.12
CA ASN A 27 -8.39 8.31 -1.67
C ASN A 27 -7.00 7.82 -1.26
N GLY A 28 -6.02 8.72 -1.19
CA GLY A 28 -4.64 8.38 -0.89
C GLY A 28 -3.67 9.25 -1.65
N VAL A 29 -2.38 9.00 -1.41
CA VAL A 29 -1.28 9.63 -2.14
C VAL A 29 -0.62 8.56 -3.00
N LEU A 30 -0.55 8.79 -4.30
CA LEU A 30 0.10 7.90 -5.25
C LEU A 30 1.59 8.20 -5.30
N VAL A 31 2.40 7.15 -5.18
CA VAL A 31 3.84 7.17 -5.44
C VAL A 31 4.08 6.37 -6.70
N ARG A 32 4.90 6.90 -7.61
CA ARG A 32 5.29 6.22 -8.84
C ARG A 32 6.80 6.06 -8.89
N VAL A 33 7.23 4.90 -9.35
CA VAL A 33 8.60 4.66 -9.81
C VAL A 33 8.50 4.32 -11.28
N ASP A 34 9.17 5.08 -12.13
CA ASP A 34 9.22 4.84 -13.57
C ASP A 34 10.67 4.66 -14.06
N ARG A 35 10.84 4.46 -15.38
CA ARG A 35 12.15 4.43 -16.09
C ARG A 35 13.13 3.32 -15.68
N ILE A 36 12.77 2.47 -14.73
CA ILE A 36 13.53 1.27 -14.36
C ILE A 36 12.90 0.04 -15.01
N PRO A 37 13.65 -0.77 -15.78
CA PRO A 37 13.12 -1.97 -16.46
C PRO A 37 13.01 -3.15 -15.48
N PHE A 38 11.99 -3.14 -14.64
CA PHE A 38 11.70 -4.22 -13.68
C PHE A 38 11.35 -5.53 -14.38
N LYS A 39 11.74 -6.64 -13.75
CA LYS A 39 11.51 -8.00 -14.23
C LYS A 39 10.43 -8.70 -13.44
N ALA A 40 9.70 -9.59 -14.11
CA ALA A 40 8.80 -10.52 -13.44
C ALA A 40 9.53 -11.26 -12.32
N GLY A 41 8.94 -11.25 -11.12
CA GLY A 41 9.51 -11.80 -9.90
C GLY A 41 10.27 -10.80 -9.03
N ASP A 42 10.60 -9.60 -9.53
CA ASP A 42 11.18 -8.55 -8.72
C ASP A 42 10.21 -8.13 -7.60
N LYS A 43 10.76 -7.66 -6.48
CA LYS A 43 9.98 -7.15 -5.36
C LYS A 43 10.44 -5.75 -5.01
N LEU A 44 9.50 -4.81 -4.98
CA LEU A 44 9.72 -3.47 -4.42
C LEU A 44 9.13 -3.40 -3.02
N THR A 45 9.92 -2.91 -2.08
CA THR A 45 9.46 -2.56 -0.73
C THR A 45 9.51 -1.04 -0.60
N PHE A 46 8.35 -0.40 -0.43
CA PHE A 46 8.21 1.03 -0.21
C PHE A 46 8.21 1.30 1.29
N ASP A 47 9.12 2.16 1.73
CA ASP A 47 9.21 2.64 3.10
C ASP A 47 8.66 4.06 3.15
N VAL A 48 7.51 4.24 3.79
CA VAL A 48 6.80 5.50 3.86
C VAL A 48 6.83 6.02 5.30
N THR A 49 7.23 7.28 5.46
CA THR A 49 7.12 8.00 6.73
C THR A 49 6.33 9.28 6.53
N VAL A 50 5.20 9.41 7.22
CA VAL A 50 4.45 10.65 7.35
C VAL A 50 4.98 11.41 8.55
N ARG A 51 5.23 12.70 8.37
CA ARG A 51 5.86 13.56 9.37
C ARG A 51 4.98 14.76 9.65
N SER A 52 4.90 15.18 10.91
CA SER A 52 4.01 16.29 11.35
C SER A 52 4.57 17.69 11.06
N ASP A 53 5.78 17.78 10.51
CA ASP A 53 6.40 19.02 10.09
C ASP A 53 6.82 18.97 8.61
N PHE A 54 6.97 20.15 8.02
CA PHE A 54 7.37 20.30 6.61
C PHE A 54 8.86 20.07 6.37
N GLN A 55 9.69 20.05 7.42
CA GLN A 55 11.14 19.85 7.30
C GLN A 55 11.54 18.38 7.43
N GLY A 56 10.56 17.51 7.64
CA GLY A 56 10.73 16.08 7.73
C GLY A 56 11.50 15.62 8.97
N GLN A 57 11.31 16.23 10.14
CA GLN A 57 12.04 15.84 11.36
C GLN A 57 11.23 14.94 12.29
N THR A 58 9.92 15.21 12.47
CA THR A 58 9.08 14.55 13.48
C THR A 58 8.16 13.51 12.85
N PRO A 59 8.40 12.20 13.04
CA PRO A 59 7.52 11.16 12.52
C PRO A 59 6.14 11.19 13.21
N ALA A 60 5.09 11.02 12.42
CA ALA A 60 3.71 10.89 12.89
C ALA A 60 3.14 9.48 12.60
N ALA A 61 3.50 8.90 11.46
CA ALA A 61 3.14 7.53 11.11
C ALA A 61 4.18 6.94 10.14
N ALA A 62 4.27 5.62 10.09
CA ALA A 62 5.11 4.92 9.11
C ALA A 62 4.42 3.64 8.66
N VAL A 63 4.68 3.25 7.41
CA VAL A 63 4.17 2.00 6.83
C VAL A 63 5.16 1.47 5.80
N GLN A 64 5.20 0.14 5.68
CA GLN A 64 5.87 -0.55 4.59
C GLN A 64 4.86 -1.15 3.64
N GLY A 65 5.04 -0.88 2.35
CA GLY A 65 4.26 -1.46 1.26
C GLY A 65 5.11 -2.41 0.43
N VAL A 66 4.56 -3.55 0.02
CA VAL A 66 5.26 -4.50 -0.85
C VAL A 66 4.50 -4.63 -2.16
N VAL A 67 5.22 -4.49 -3.27
CA VAL A 67 4.72 -4.73 -4.62
C VAL A 67 5.56 -5.84 -5.24
N ASN A 68 4.91 -6.94 -5.63
CA ASN A 68 5.55 -8.01 -6.39
C ASN A 68 5.29 -7.79 -7.88
N ILE A 69 6.34 -7.79 -8.68
CA ILE A 69 6.26 -7.57 -10.13
C ILE A 69 5.81 -8.85 -10.81
N ALA A 70 4.57 -8.87 -11.31
CA ALA A 70 3.98 -10.04 -11.94
C ALA A 70 4.43 -10.25 -13.40
N ALA A 71 4.81 -9.16 -14.07
CA ALA A 71 5.27 -9.13 -15.46
C ALA A 71 6.29 -8.00 -15.64
N ASP A 72 7.18 -8.14 -16.61
CA ASP A 72 8.15 -7.09 -16.98
C ASP A 72 7.43 -5.75 -17.20
N THR A 73 7.90 -4.70 -16.53
CA THR A 73 7.30 -3.37 -16.55
C THR A 73 8.37 -2.30 -16.38
N ALA A 74 8.11 -1.10 -16.89
CA ALA A 74 8.94 0.08 -16.66
C ALA A 74 8.33 1.04 -15.62
N THR A 75 7.20 0.68 -15.02
CA THR A 75 6.47 1.55 -14.10
C THR A 75 5.80 0.73 -13.01
N VAL A 76 5.91 1.23 -11.78
CA VAL A 76 5.29 0.66 -10.59
C VAL A 76 4.62 1.77 -9.81
N ASP A 77 3.36 1.56 -9.49
CA ASP A 77 2.54 2.48 -8.71
C ASP A 77 2.27 1.88 -7.33
N TYR A 78 2.41 2.70 -6.29
CA TYR A 78 2.07 2.35 -4.92
C TYR A 78 1.17 3.42 -4.30
N ALA A 79 0.02 3.00 -3.80
CA ALA A 79 -0.91 3.89 -3.09
C ALA A 79 -0.62 3.85 -1.60
N ILE A 80 -0.23 4.99 -1.02
CA ILE A 80 -0.03 5.11 0.42
C ILE A 80 -1.38 4.93 1.12
N PRO A 81 -1.50 4.01 2.11
CA PRO A 81 -2.74 3.79 2.84
C PRO A 81 -3.27 5.05 3.50
N TRP A 82 -4.61 5.18 3.53
CA TRP A 82 -5.24 6.29 4.23
C TRP A 82 -5.20 6.11 5.75
N ASP A 83 -5.78 5.02 6.22
CA ASP A 83 -6.02 4.77 7.64
C ASP A 83 -4.74 4.49 8.40
N GLY A 84 -4.53 5.25 9.47
CA GLY A 84 -3.36 5.14 10.35
C GLY A 84 -2.07 5.72 9.77
N VAL A 85 -2.08 6.19 8.52
CA VAL A 85 -0.89 6.71 7.82
C VAL A 85 -1.13 8.14 7.35
N LEU A 86 -1.86 8.34 6.25
CA LEU A 86 -2.14 9.69 5.74
C LEU A 86 -3.09 10.48 6.64
N ASN A 87 -3.99 9.80 7.34
CA ASN A 87 -4.92 10.46 8.25
C ASN A 87 -4.29 10.86 9.60
N ALA A 88 -3.04 10.46 9.87
CA ALA A 88 -2.31 10.73 11.11
C ALA A 88 -1.97 12.21 11.31
N VAL A 89 -1.89 12.98 10.22
CA VAL A 89 -1.64 14.42 10.25
C VAL A 89 -2.69 15.14 9.41
N THR A 90 -2.91 16.42 9.72
CA THR A 90 -3.65 17.33 8.83
C THR A 90 -2.70 18.02 7.85
N GLU A 91 -1.47 18.31 8.29
CA GLU A 91 -0.42 18.97 7.50
C GLU A 91 0.94 18.41 7.90
N GLY A 92 1.88 18.42 6.97
CA GLY A 92 3.24 17.98 7.21
C GLY A 92 3.95 17.59 5.93
N SER A 93 4.73 16.52 5.98
CA SER A 93 5.45 15.99 4.82
C SER A 93 5.36 14.48 4.75
N ILE A 94 5.56 13.93 3.56
CA ILE A 94 5.66 12.50 3.31
C ILE A 94 7.04 12.24 2.74
N MET A 95 7.79 11.36 3.39
CA MET A 95 9.06 10.85 2.91
C MET A 95 8.88 9.41 2.42
N VAL A 96 9.35 9.12 1.21
CA VAL A 96 9.28 7.77 0.63
C VAL A 96 10.61 7.42 -0.04
N PHE A 97 11.10 6.21 0.22
CA PHE A 97 12.11 5.54 -0.58
C PHE A 97 11.66 4.12 -0.84
N TYR A 98 12.31 3.42 -1.77
CA TYR A 98 12.02 2.01 -2.00
C TYR A 98 13.29 1.19 -2.11
N THR A 99 13.18 -0.08 -1.73
CA THR A 99 14.20 -1.10 -1.95
C THR A 99 13.73 -2.09 -3.01
N LEU A 100 14.50 -2.20 -4.10
CA LEU A 100 14.37 -3.26 -5.09
C LEU A 100 15.11 -4.51 -4.60
N THR A 101 14.39 -5.62 -4.50
CA THR A 101 14.94 -6.96 -4.34
C THR A 101 14.78 -7.71 -5.67
N PRO A 102 15.87 -7.90 -6.43
CA PRO A 102 15.82 -8.59 -7.71
C PRO A 102 15.39 -10.06 -7.60
N ALA A 103 14.66 -10.55 -8.59
CA ALA A 103 14.21 -11.95 -8.67
C ALA A 103 15.38 -12.94 -8.82
N ASP A 104 16.47 -12.50 -9.44
CA ASP A 104 17.66 -13.31 -9.72
C ASP A 104 18.54 -13.59 -8.48
N GLY A 105 18.13 -13.08 -7.32
CA GLY A 105 18.86 -13.22 -6.05
C GLY A 105 20.03 -12.25 -5.90
N SER A 106 20.20 -11.30 -6.82
CA SER A 106 21.16 -10.22 -6.67
C SER A 106 20.89 -9.39 -5.41
N LYS A 107 21.93 -8.69 -4.93
CA LYS A 107 21.84 -7.87 -3.72
C LYS A 107 20.73 -6.81 -3.87
N PRO A 108 19.88 -6.60 -2.85
CA PRO A 108 18.93 -5.50 -2.86
C PRO A 108 19.60 -4.13 -2.97
N THR A 109 18.93 -3.22 -3.66
CA THR A 109 19.36 -1.82 -3.82
C THR A 109 18.25 -0.90 -3.34
N THR A 110 18.62 0.20 -2.67
CA THR A 110 17.67 1.19 -2.14
C THR A 110 17.82 2.50 -2.91
N SER A 111 16.70 3.12 -3.27
CA SER A 111 16.66 4.41 -3.95
C SER A 111 17.06 5.54 -3.01
N GLU A 112 17.33 6.72 -3.57
CA GLU A 112 17.23 7.95 -2.80
C GLU A 112 15.78 8.21 -2.37
N GLY A 113 15.60 9.01 -1.31
CA GLY A 113 14.29 9.33 -0.75
C GLY A 113 13.69 10.60 -1.36
N ALA A 114 12.43 10.53 -1.73
CA ALA A 114 11.63 11.70 -2.09
C ALA A 114 10.90 12.25 -0.87
N ILE A 115 10.75 13.57 -0.82
CA ILE A 115 9.97 14.27 0.20
C ILE A 115 8.99 15.21 -0.50
N VAL A 116 7.72 15.13 -0.13
CA VAL A 116 6.68 16.04 -0.62
C VAL A 116 5.94 16.68 0.53
N ARG A 117 5.51 17.94 0.34
CA ARG A 117 4.62 18.60 1.30
C ARG A 117 3.22 18.01 1.20
N TYR A 118 2.56 17.88 2.34
CA TYR A 118 1.24 17.26 2.42
C TYR A 118 0.30 18.14 3.23
N SER A 119 -0.86 18.46 2.67
CA SER A 119 -1.90 19.20 3.38
C SER A 119 -3.29 18.68 3.03
N ARG A 120 -4.04 18.37 4.09
CA ARG A 120 -5.47 18.06 4.03
C ARG A 120 -6.34 19.29 4.32
N ARG A 121 -5.75 20.46 4.55
CA ARG A 121 -6.52 21.68 4.81
C ARG A 121 -7.10 22.23 3.52
N GLN A 122 -8.37 22.56 3.56
CA GLN A 122 -9.05 23.26 2.49
C GLN A 122 -9.17 24.76 2.82
N PRO A 123 -9.31 25.62 1.79
CA PRO A 123 -9.78 26.98 2.00
C PRO A 123 -11.09 26.97 2.80
N GLY A 124 -11.15 27.69 3.91
CA GLY A 124 -12.29 27.69 4.84
C GLY A 124 -12.16 26.76 6.05
N GLY A 125 -11.03 26.07 6.22
CA GLY A 125 -10.70 25.34 7.45
C GLY A 125 -11.25 23.92 7.53
N ALA A 126 -11.98 23.46 6.52
CA ALA A 126 -12.38 22.05 6.40
C ALA A 126 -11.15 21.16 6.15
N VAL A 127 -11.24 19.91 6.59
CA VAL A 127 -10.20 18.89 6.40
C VAL A 127 -10.72 17.81 5.46
N CYS A 128 -9.99 17.54 4.37
CA CYS A 128 -10.38 16.48 3.45
C CYS A 128 -10.00 15.08 3.93
N GLY A 129 -10.75 14.11 3.42
CA GLY A 129 -10.61 12.68 3.61
C GLY A 129 -11.54 11.92 2.66
N PRO A 130 -11.37 10.60 2.48
CA PRO A 130 -12.19 9.80 1.58
C PRO A 130 -13.69 9.94 1.86
N ASP A 131 -14.09 10.08 3.13
CA ASP A 131 -15.50 10.27 3.51
C ASP A 131 -16.04 11.69 3.26
N SER A 132 -15.16 12.68 3.15
CA SER A 132 -15.55 14.10 2.95
C SER A 132 -16.13 14.38 1.56
N CYS A 133 -16.02 13.43 0.61
CA CYS A 133 -16.75 13.46 -0.65
C CYS A 133 -18.27 13.24 -0.49
N THR A 134 -18.73 12.76 0.67
CA THR A 134 -20.16 12.45 0.91
C THR A 134 -20.96 13.62 1.49
N THR A 135 -20.31 14.71 1.89
CA THR A 135 -20.93 15.76 2.71
C THR A 135 -21.01 17.13 2.03
N SER A 136 -20.69 17.23 0.74
CA SER A 136 -20.91 18.48 -0.04
C SER A 136 -22.22 18.49 -0.85
N SER A 137 -23.10 17.48 -0.68
CA SER A 137 -24.42 17.43 -1.33
C SER A 137 -25.62 17.57 -0.38
N ARG A 138 -25.42 17.72 0.94
CA ARG A 138 -26.53 17.80 1.91
C ARG A 138 -27.06 19.21 2.18
N HIS A 139 -27.10 20.06 1.17
CA HIS A 139 -27.95 21.26 1.14
C HIS A 139 -28.74 21.35 -0.17
N ALA A 140 -29.45 20.27 -0.51
CA ALA A 140 -30.70 20.32 -1.29
C ALA A 140 -31.46 19.02 -1.03
N GLY A 141 -32.72 19.12 -0.60
CA GLY A 141 -33.50 17.99 -0.08
C GLY A 141 -33.68 16.81 -1.03
N GLY A 142 -33.77 15.61 -0.47
CA GLY A 142 -34.12 14.41 -1.23
C GLY A 142 -33.88 13.13 -0.41
N ARG A 143 -34.88 12.26 -0.35
CA ARG A 143 -34.96 11.10 0.56
C ARG A 143 -33.84 10.08 0.35
N SER A 144 -33.34 9.59 1.48
CA SER A 144 -32.45 8.45 1.61
C SER A 144 -33.12 7.16 1.11
N THR A 145 -32.48 6.46 0.17
CA THR A 145 -32.61 5.00 0.03
C THR A 145 -31.21 4.41 -0.01
N ALA A 146 -30.80 3.82 1.11
CA ALA A 146 -29.60 3.02 1.19
C ALA A 146 -29.80 1.71 0.43
N ARG A 147 -28.95 1.41 -0.54
CA ARG A 147 -28.77 0.05 -1.06
C ARG A 147 -27.29 -0.29 -0.97
N ALA A 148 -26.96 -1.06 0.05
CA ALA A 148 -25.66 -1.70 0.20
C ALA A 148 -25.42 -2.63 -0.99
N LEU A 149 -24.29 -2.46 -1.67
CA LEU A 149 -23.72 -3.51 -2.52
C LEU A 149 -22.63 -4.18 -1.72
N ALA A 150 -22.96 -5.39 -1.27
CA ALA A 150 -22.10 -6.29 -0.54
C ALA A 150 -20.95 -6.80 -1.44
N SER A 151 -19.79 -6.93 -0.82
CA SER A 151 -18.57 -7.55 -1.32
C SER A 151 -18.84 -8.94 -1.91
N ALA A 152 -18.40 -9.15 -3.16
CA ALA A 152 -18.28 -10.48 -3.74
C ALA A 152 -16.83 -10.95 -3.64
N ALA A 153 -16.49 -11.62 -2.55
CA ALA A 153 -15.36 -12.55 -2.51
C ALA A 153 -15.97 -13.92 -2.21
N ARG A 154 -16.16 -14.74 -3.24
CA ARG A 154 -16.55 -16.15 -3.08
C ARG A 154 -15.35 -16.99 -3.47
N GLU A 155 -14.84 -17.68 -2.46
CA GLU A 155 -13.72 -18.61 -2.51
C GLU A 155 -13.94 -19.70 -3.58
N VAL A 156 -12.85 -19.98 -4.29
CA VAL A 156 -12.67 -21.15 -5.13
C VAL A 156 -12.09 -22.24 -4.24
N GLY A 157 -12.76 -23.39 -4.13
CA GLY A 157 -12.21 -24.52 -3.35
C GLY A 157 -13.18 -25.65 -3.07
N GLY A 158 -13.76 -26.26 -4.10
CA GLY A 158 -14.51 -27.52 -4.00
C GLY A 158 -13.89 -28.58 -4.87
N ALA A 159 -12.75 -29.13 -4.44
CA ALA A 159 -12.15 -30.29 -5.08
C ALA A 159 -12.71 -31.58 -4.47
N ASP A 160 -13.39 -32.31 -5.34
CA ASP A 160 -13.92 -33.65 -5.23
C ASP A 160 -12.85 -34.65 -4.75
N PHE A 161 -13.13 -35.43 -3.71
CA PHE A 161 -12.34 -36.62 -3.36
C PHE A 161 -13.27 -37.83 -3.19
N PRO A 162 -13.08 -38.91 -3.97
CA PRO A 162 -13.93 -40.09 -3.89
C PRO A 162 -13.57 -41.00 -2.71
N ARG A 163 -14.61 -41.67 -2.23
CA ARG A 163 -14.63 -42.70 -1.20
C ARG A 163 -13.70 -43.87 -1.54
N GLY A 164 -12.81 -44.21 -0.61
CA GLY A 164 -12.02 -45.44 -0.61
C GLY A 164 -12.19 -46.21 0.70
N VAL A 165 -12.76 -47.41 0.60
CA VAL A 165 -12.98 -48.40 1.64
C VAL A 165 -11.64 -48.97 2.16
N GLY A 166 -11.52 -49.21 3.46
CA GLY A 166 -10.36 -49.90 4.03
C GLY A 166 -10.44 -50.15 5.53
N THR A 167 -11.24 -51.13 5.94
CA THR A 167 -11.17 -51.76 7.27
C THR A 167 -9.91 -52.63 7.37
N GLY A 168 -9.06 -52.44 8.38
CA GLY A 168 -7.83 -53.24 8.53
C GLY A 168 -7.04 -53.01 9.83
N ARG A 169 -7.57 -53.52 10.95
CA ARG A 169 -6.90 -54.30 12.01
C ARG A 169 -5.43 -53.99 12.44
N ALA A 170 -5.31 -53.61 13.72
CA ALA A 170 -4.35 -54.04 14.77
C ALA A 170 -2.82 -54.04 14.52
N GLY A 171 -2.10 -53.36 15.43
CA GLY A 171 -0.66 -53.52 15.64
C GLY A 171 -0.13 -52.75 16.86
N HIS A 172 -0.08 -53.43 18.00
CA HIS A 172 0.59 -53.05 19.25
C HIS A 172 2.13 -53.10 19.11
N VAL A 173 2.87 -52.10 19.63
CA VAL A 173 4.18 -52.06 20.35
C VAL A 173 4.79 -50.66 20.12
N GLY A 174 5.41 -49.92 21.03
CA GLY A 174 6.05 -50.18 22.32
C GLY A 174 7.41 -49.44 22.36
N TRP A 175 7.71 -48.77 23.48
CA TRP A 175 9.02 -48.22 23.95
C TRP A 175 9.52 -46.88 23.34
N MET A 176 9.63 -45.79 24.13
CA MET A 176 10.71 -45.39 25.08
C MET A 176 12.12 -45.25 24.47
N ARG A 177 12.64 -44.02 24.38
CA ARG A 177 13.76 -43.49 25.21
C ARG A 177 14.19 -42.07 24.80
N ARG A 178 14.56 -41.31 25.84
CA ARG A 178 15.31 -40.04 25.79
C ARG A 178 16.73 -40.26 25.26
N VAL A 179 17.27 -39.24 24.59
CA VAL A 179 18.70 -38.92 24.49
C VAL A 179 18.76 -37.38 24.45
N SER A 180 19.07 -36.77 25.60
CA SER A 180 20.34 -36.07 25.94
C SER A 180 20.49 -34.72 25.25
#